data_AF-A0A6L6R6X0-F1
#
_entry.id   AF-A0A6L6R6X0-F1
#
_cell.length_a   1.000
_cell.length_b   1.000
_cell.length_c   1.000
_cell.angle_alpha   90.00
_cell.angle_beta   90.00
_cell.angle_gamma   90.00
#
_symmetry.space_group_name_H-M   'P 1'
#
loop_
_entity.id
_entity.type
_entity.pdbx_description
1 polymer ?
#
loop_
_entity_poly.entity_id
_entity_poly.type
_entity_poly.pdbx_seq_one_letter_code
_entity_poly.pdbx_strand_id
1 'polypeptide(L)'
;MVDFAYEDMLPLGPDETDYRLVTAEGVSTTTVAGRSILQVEPEALRLLAFEALRDISHLLRPSHLAQLARILDDPEASPNDRFVALDLLKNANISAG
;
A
#
# COMPACT_ATOMS: atom_id res chain seq x y z
N MET A 1 27.93 -36.43 3.87
CA MET A 1 27.51 -35.46 2.84
C MET A 1 26.72 -34.41 3.58
N VAL A 2 26.99 -33.12 3.37
CA VAL A 2 26.12 -32.07 3.93
C VAL A 2 24.88 -32.03 3.04
N ASP A 3 23.70 -32.14 3.64
CA ASP A 3 22.44 -32.08 2.90
C ASP A 3 22.22 -30.67 2.36
N PHE A 4 21.65 -30.57 1.16
CA PHE A 4 21.28 -29.29 0.57
C PHE A 4 20.12 -28.66 1.34
N ALA A 5 20.34 -27.46 1.88
CA ALA A 5 19.32 -26.63 2.49
C ALA A 5 19.04 -25.45 1.55
N TYR A 6 17.83 -25.41 0.99
CA TYR A 6 17.36 -24.27 0.21
C TYR A 6 16.96 -23.13 1.14
N GLU A 7 17.34 -21.91 0.78
CA GLU A 7 16.90 -20.68 1.42
C GLU A 7 16.61 -19.64 0.34
N ASP A 8 15.52 -18.88 0.51
CA ASP A 8 15.17 -17.80 -0.39
C ASP A 8 16.18 -16.66 -0.25
N MET A 9 16.57 -16.05 -1.37
CA MET A 9 17.48 -14.91 -1.38
C MET A 9 16.90 -13.68 -0.67
N LEU A 10 15.57 -13.54 -0.70
CA LEU A 10 14.82 -12.43 -0.13
C LEU A 10 13.59 -12.99 0.62
N PRO A 11 13.76 -13.46 1.87
CA PRO A 11 12.63 -13.97 2.63
C PRO A 11 11.64 -12.84 2.92
N LEU A 12 10.35 -13.15 2.74
CA LEU A 12 9.28 -12.19 3.01
C LEU A 12 9.06 -12.04 4.52
N GLY A 13 8.87 -10.80 4.96
CA GLY A 13 8.43 -10.49 6.32
C GLY A 13 6.91 -10.57 6.48
N PRO A 14 6.38 -10.32 7.69
CA PRO A 14 4.94 -10.19 7.91
C PRO A 14 4.37 -9.05 7.07
N ASP A 15 3.15 -9.25 6.55
CA ASP A 15 2.38 -8.18 5.92
C ASP A 15 1.42 -7.57 6.94
N GLU A 16 1.71 -6.33 7.33
CA GLU A 16 0.90 -5.53 8.26
C GLU A 16 0.01 -4.51 7.53
N THR A 17 -0.11 -4.63 6.20
CA THR A 17 -0.89 -3.69 5.39
C THR A 17 -2.39 -3.94 5.52
N ASP A 18 -3.15 -2.89 5.82
CA ASP A 18 -4.61 -2.95 5.75
C ASP A 18 -5.10 -2.92 4.29
N TYR A 19 -6.00 -3.83 3.94
CA TYR A 19 -6.58 -3.93 2.60
C TYR A 19 -8.07 -3.59 2.57
N ARG A 20 -8.47 -2.86 1.53
CA ARG A 20 -9.87 -2.66 1.14
C ARG A 20 -10.21 -3.60 -0.01
N LEU A 21 -11.36 -4.28 0.09
CA LEU A 21 -11.90 -5.02 -1.05
C LEU A 21 -12.30 -4.04 -2.16
N VAL A 22 -11.67 -4.18 -3.34
CA VAL A 22 -12.04 -3.41 -4.54
C VAL A 22 -13.24 -4.04 -5.23
N THR A 23 -13.15 -5.33 -5.55
CA THR A 23 -14.23 -6.13 -6.13
C THR A 23 -14.00 -7.62 -5.90
N ALA A 24 -15.07 -8.41 -5.97
CA ALA A 24 -15.00 -9.87 -6.09
C ALA A 24 -15.38 -10.36 -7.50
N GLU A 25 -15.68 -9.44 -8.42
CA GLU A 25 -15.99 -9.75 -9.81
C GLU A 25 -14.73 -10.03 -10.63
N GLY A 26 -14.86 -10.84 -11.69
CA GLY A 26 -13.73 -11.20 -12.55
C GLY A 26 -12.72 -12.15 -11.90
N VAL A 27 -13.06 -12.75 -10.74
CA VAL A 27 -12.25 -13.80 -10.11
C VAL A 27 -13.07 -15.07 -9.89
N SER A 28 -12.49 -16.21 -10.25
CA SER A 28 -13.10 -17.53 -10.01
C SER A 28 -12.03 -18.60 -9.85
N THR A 29 -12.43 -19.80 -9.41
CA THR A 29 -11.52 -20.93 -9.26
C THR A 29 -11.94 -22.06 -10.19
N THR A 30 -10.96 -22.67 -10.86
CA THR A 30 -11.17 -23.90 -11.63
C THR A 30 -10.20 -24.99 -11.15
N THR A 31 -10.48 -26.25 -11.50
CA THR A 31 -9.58 -27.37 -11.18
C THR A 31 -8.94 -27.89 -12.45
N VAL A 32 -7.60 -27.94 -12.47
CA VAL A 32 -6.82 -28.50 -13.58
C VAL A 32 -5.83 -29.52 -13.03
N ALA A 33 -5.87 -30.75 -13.53
CA ALA A 33 -5.04 -31.86 -13.07
C ALA A 33 -5.05 -32.06 -11.54
N GLY A 34 -6.22 -31.92 -10.91
CA GLY A 34 -6.40 -32.06 -9.46
C GLY A 34 -5.89 -30.88 -8.62
N ARG A 35 -5.44 -29.78 -9.25
CA ARG A 35 -4.99 -28.55 -8.56
C ARG A 35 -6.01 -27.43 -8.75
N SER A 36 -6.27 -26.67 -7.70
CA SER A 36 -7.08 -25.44 -7.78
C SER A 36 -6.26 -24.33 -8.43
N ILE A 37 -6.83 -23.67 -9.42
CA ILE A 37 -6.25 -22.56 -10.17
C ILE A 37 -7.18 -21.36 -10.06
N LEU A 38 -6.63 -20.21 -9.68
CA LEU A 38 -7.34 -18.93 -9.71
C LEU A 38 -7.36 -18.39 -11.13
N GLN A 39 -8.55 -18.15 -11.67
CA GLN A 39 -8.77 -17.45 -12.92
C GLN A 39 -9.09 -15.99 -12.61
N VAL A 40 -8.35 -15.08 -13.24
CA VAL A 40 -8.51 -13.63 -13.09
C VAL A 40 -8.76 -13.02 -14.46
N GLU A 41 -9.88 -12.36 -14.61
CA GLU A 41 -10.23 -11.66 -15.84
C GLU A 41 -9.39 -10.38 -15.99
N PRO A 42 -9.01 -10.00 -17.23
CA PRO A 42 -8.24 -8.77 -17.46
C PRO A 42 -8.90 -7.51 -16.89
N GLU A 43 -10.22 -7.50 -16.85
CA GLU A 43 -11.00 -6.36 -16.35
C GLU A 43 -10.83 -6.12 -14.85
N ALA A 44 -10.65 -7.19 -14.06
CA ALA A 44 -10.35 -7.08 -12.63
C ALA A 44 -8.99 -6.38 -12.41
N LEU A 45 -7.99 -6.68 -13.25
CA LEU A 45 -6.67 -6.02 -13.21
C LEU A 45 -6.77 -4.55 -13.62
N ARG A 46 -7.58 -4.25 -14.65
CA ARG A 46 -7.82 -2.87 -15.11
C ARG A 46 -8.46 -2.02 -14.00
N LEU A 47 -9.47 -2.55 -13.32
CA LEU A 47 -10.13 -1.87 -12.20
C LEU A 47 -9.18 -1.67 -11.02
N LEU A 48 -8.41 -2.70 -10.65
CA LEU A 48 -7.42 -2.61 -9.58
C LEU A 48 -6.39 -1.50 -9.86
N ALA A 49 -5.87 -1.43 -11.08
CA ALA A 49 -4.91 -0.39 -11.46
C ALA A 49 -5.53 1.01 -11.43
N PHE A 50 -6.79 1.15 -11.89
CA PHE A 50 -7.51 2.41 -11.85
C PHE A 50 -7.72 2.92 -10.41
N GLU A 51 -8.24 2.06 -9.52
CA GLU A 51 -8.45 2.39 -8.11
C GLU A 51 -7.13 2.73 -7.41
N ALA A 52 -6.07 1.97 -7.67
CA ALA A 52 -4.76 2.21 -7.08
C ALA A 52 -4.17 3.57 -7.52
N LEU A 53 -4.24 3.89 -8.81
CA LEU A 53 -3.73 5.16 -9.34
C LEU A 53 -4.56 6.35 -8.85
N ARG A 54 -5.88 6.19 -8.72
CA ARG A 54 -6.74 7.20 -8.10
C ARG A 54 -6.32 7.42 -6.65
N ASP A 55 -6.29 6.36 -5.84
CA ASP A 55 -6.06 6.47 -4.41
C ASP A 55 -4.64 7.00 -4.11
N ILE A 56 -3.59 6.56 -4.83
CA ILE A 56 -2.22 7.05 -4.61
C ILE A 56 -2.02 8.52 -5.04
N SER A 57 -2.84 9.03 -5.97
CA SER A 57 -2.75 10.43 -6.41
C SER A 57 -3.34 11.41 -5.39
N HIS A 58 -4.21 10.93 -4.51
CA HIS A 58 -5.00 11.77 -3.61
C HIS A 58 -4.75 11.48 -2.14
N LEU A 59 -4.30 10.28 -1.80
CA LEU A 59 -4.17 9.79 -0.42
C LEU A 59 -2.73 9.40 -0.09
N LEU A 60 -2.39 9.51 1.20
CA LEU A 60 -1.10 9.14 1.76
C LEU A 60 -1.29 8.10 2.86
N ARG A 61 -0.26 7.27 3.10
CA ARG A 61 -0.30 6.28 4.18
C ARG A 61 -0.36 6.98 5.55
N PRO A 62 -1.11 6.44 6.54
CA PRO A 62 -1.18 7.00 7.89
C PRO A 62 0.20 7.15 8.56
N SER A 63 1.10 6.19 8.32
CA SER A 63 2.46 6.23 8.86
C SER A 63 3.27 7.44 8.37
N HIS A 64 3.08 7.85 7.12
CA HIS A 64 3.73 9.04 6.57
C HIS A 64 3.11 10.33 7.12
N LEU A 65 1.78 10.41 7.18
CA LEU A 65 1.08 11.56 7.78
C LEU A 65 1.46 11.75 9.26
N ALA A 66 1.62 10.66 10.00
CA ALA A 66 2.09 10.69 11.38
C ALA A 66 3.52 11.22 11.50
N GLN A 67 4.40 10.97 10.53
CA GLN A 67 5.74 11.56 10.51
C GLN A 67 5.68 13.09 10.36
N LEU A 68 4.85 13.60 9.45
CA LEU A 68 4.65 15.04 9.28
C LEU A 68 4.04 15.68 10.54
N ALA A 69 3.05 15.02 11.16
CA ALA A 69 2.43 15.53 12.38
C ALA A 69 3.44 15.64 13.54
N ARG A 70 4.32 14.65 13.71
CA ARG A 70 5.35 14.67 14.77
C ARG A 70 6.30 15.86 14.66
N ILE A 71 6.58 16.37 13.46
CA ILE A 71 7.43 17.57 13.27
C ILE A 71 6.82 18.79 13.97
N LEU A 72 5.48 18.88 14.03
CA LEU A 72 4.80 20.00 14.67
C LEU A 72 4.98 20.00 16.19
N ASP A 73 4.99 18.80 16.78
CA ASP A 73 5.11 18.59 18.24
C ASP A 73 6.57 18.52 18.73
N ASP A 74 7.52 18.30 17.83
CA ASP A 74 8.94 18.17 18.16
C ASP A 74 9.53 19.52 18.62
N PRO A 75 10.03 19.65 19.86
CA PRO A 75 10.63 20.90 20.35
C PRO A 75 11.91 21.29 19.60
N GLU A 76 12.64 20.33 19.02
CA GLU A 76 13.89 20.57 18.29
C GLU A 76 13.65 21.01 16.83
N ALA A 77 12.43 20.87 16.32
CA ALA A 77 12.09 21.28 14.96
C ALA A 77 12.25 22.80 14.78
N SER A 78 12.84 23.19 13.65
CA SER A 78 12.98 24.60 13.31
C SER A 78 11.60 25.22 12.96
N PRO A 79 11.48 26.56 12.97
CA PRO A 79 10.28 27.21 12.45
C PRO A 79 9.96 26.82 11.01
N ASN A 80 10.98 26.59 10.17
CA ASN A 80 10.79 26.21 8.77
C ASN A 80 10.29 24.78 8.63
N ASP A 81 10.78 23.84 9.44
CA ASP A 81 10.32 22.45 9.43
C ASP A 81 8.81 22.38 9.75
N ARG A 82 8.40 23.10 10.80
CA ARG A 82 6.98 23.20 11.19
C ARG A 82 6.13 23.85 10.10
N PHE A 83 6.64 24.91 9.46
CA PHE A 83 5.94 25.59 8.37
C PHE A 83 5.71 24.65 7.17
N VAL A 84 6.76 23.96 6.70
CA VAL A 84 6.67 23.04 5.56
C VAL A 84 5.77 21.84 5.90
N ALA A 85 5.91 21.25 7.08
CA ALA A 85 5.08 20.12 7.50
C ALA A 85 3.60 20.49 7.53
N LEU A 86 3.25 21.67 8.05
CA LEU A 86 1.87 22.16 8.08
C LEU A 86 1.31 22.35 6.66
N ASP A 87 2.09 22.91 5.74
CA ASP A 87 1.64 23.13 4.37
C ASP A 87 1.47 21.81 3.60
N LEU A 88 2.35 20.82 3.83
CA LEU A 88 2.18 19.47 3.28
C LEU A 88 0.91 18.78 3.81
N LEU A 89 0.62 18.92 5.11
CA LEU A 89 -0.61 18.38 5.70
C LEU A 89 -1.87 19.05 5.16
N LYS A 90 -1.85 20.37 4.97
CA LYS A 90 -2.95 21.10 4.30
C LYS A 90 -3.15 20.63 2.86
N ASN A 91 -2.06 20.45 2.12
CA ASN A 91 -2.13 19.93 0.75
C ASN A 91 -2.73 18.51 0.71
N ALA A 92 -2.31 17.62 1.61
CA ALA A 92 -2.88 16.29 1.72
C ALA A 92 -4.40 16.34 2.00
N ASN A 93 -4.85 17.25 2.87
CA ASN A 93 -6.27 17.44 3.14
C ASN A 93 -7.06 17.96 1.93
N ILE A 94 -6.46 18.86 1.13
CA ILE A 94 -7.08 19.36 -0.11
C ILE A 94 -7.15 18.26 -1.17
N SER A 95 -6.07 17.48 -1.31
CA SER A 95 -5.97 16.41 -2.30
C SER A 95 -6.95 15.27 -2.05
N ALA A 96 -7.39 15.08 -0.80
CA ALA A 96 -8.34 14.04 -0.39
C ALA A 96 -9.82 14.39 -0.64
N GLY A 97 -10.15 15.64 -0.99
CA GLY A 97 -11.51 16.11 -1.28
C GLY A 97 -11.82 16.11 -2.77
#